data_AF-A0A381Y5D3-F1
#
_entry.id   AF-A0A381Y5D3-F1
#
_cell.length_a   1.000
_cell.length_b   1.000
_cell.length_c   1.000
_cell.angle_alpha   90.00
_cell.angle_beta   90.00
_cell.angle_gamma   90.00
#
_symmetry.space_group_name_H-M   'P 1'
#
loop_
_entity.id
_entity.type
_entity.pdbx_description
1 polymer ?
#
loop_
_entity_poly.entity_id
_entity_poly.type
_entity_poly.pdbx_seq_one_letter_code
_entity_poly.pdbx_strand_id
1 'polypeptide(L)' 'MDKFVPIIYLIGVLILILPSFLSSNNKWKTIVTNFALWCGVILFLISIYYLYKFFN' A
#
# COMPACT_ATOMS: atom_id res chain seq x y z
N MET A 1 -4.51 -8.59 -33.46
CA MET A 1 -4.60 -7.32 -32.68
C MET A 1 -5.86 -7.27 -31.82
N ASP A 2 -6.71 -8.30 -31.92
CA ASP A 2 -8.10 -8.31 -31.43
C ASP A 2 -8.24 -8.52 -29.91
N LYS A 3 -7.18 -9.02 -29.25
CA LYS A 3 -7.15 -9.21 -27.79
C LYS A 3 -6.56 -8.01 -27.03
N PHE A 4 -5.79 -7.14 -27.69
CA PHE A 4 -5.15 -5.99 -27.04
C PHE A 4 -6.14 -4.87 -26.74
N VAL A 5 -7.07 -4.62 -27.66
CA VAL A 5 -8.14 -3.61 -27.50
C VAL A 5 -8.98 -3.86 -26.23
N PRO A 6 -9.51 -5.07 -25.97
CA PRO A 6 -10.26 -5.31 -24.75
C PRO A 6 -9.40 -5.25 -23.48
N ILE A 7 -8.11 -5.59 -23.53
CA ILE A 7 -7.20 -5.47 -22.37
C ILE A 7 -6.97 -4.01 -21.99
N ILE A 8 -6.70 -3.15 -22.98
CA ILE A 8 -6.51 -1.71 -22.77
C ILE A 8 -7.79 -1.08 -22.21
N TYR A 9 -8.95 -1.48 -22.74
CA TYR A 9 -10.24 -1.06 -22.21
C TYR A 9 -10.42 -1.47 -20.75
N LEU A 10 -10.07 -2.71 -20.39
CA LEU A 10 -10.20 -3.23 -19.03
C LEU A 10 -9.27 -2.51 -18.05
N ILE A 11 -8.03 -2.20 -18.46
CA ILE A 11 -7.10 -1.38 -17.69
C ILE A 11 -7.64 0.04 -17.51
N GLY A 12 -8.19 0.65 -18.57
CA GLY A 12 -8.77 1.99 -18.52
C GLY A 12 -9.97 2.07 -17.57
N VAL A 13 -10.89 1.10 -17.65
CA VAL A 13 -12.02 0.97 -16.72
C VAL A 13 -11.51 0.76 -15.30
N LEU A 14 -10.52 -0.11 -15.10
CA LEU A 14 -9.93 -0.36 -13.80
C LEU A 14 -9.38 0.92 -13.18
N ILE A 15 -8.60 1.72 -13.92
CA ILE A 15 -8.04 3.00 -13.43
C ILE A 15 -9.16 3.98 -13.07
N LEU A 16 -10.20 4.08 -13.90
CA LEU A 16 -11.35 4.97 -13.66
C LEU A 16 -12.11 4.61 -12.38
N ILE A 17 -12.31 3.33 -12.11
CA ILE A 17 -13.04 2.87 -10.92
C ILE A 17 -12.14 2.66 -9.71
N LEU A 18 -10.82 2.53 -9.89
CA LEU A 18 -9.84 2.25 -8.84
C LEU A 18 -9.99 3.13 -7.59
N PRO A 19 -10.11 4.48 -7.70
CA PRO A 19 -10.26 5.31 -6.50
C PRO A 19 -11.56 5.00 -5.72
N SER A 20 -12.68 4.80 -6.42
CA SER A 20 -13.97 4.43 -5.79
C SER A 20 -13.98 2.98 -5.28
N PHE A 21 -13.28 2.09 -5.98
CA PHE A 21 -13.12 0.68 -5.60
C PHE A 21 -12.27 0.54 -4.34
N LEU A 22 -11.20 1.32 -4.22
CA LEU A 22 -10.35 1.38 -3.03
C LEU A 22 -11.05 2.10 -1.87
N SER A 23 -11.88 3.11 -2.14
CA SER A 23 -12.63 3.82 -1.09
C SER A 23 -13.77 2.97 -0.50
N SER A 24 -14.42 2.14 -1.32
CA SER A 24 -15.49 1.22 -0.89
C SER A 24 -14.98 -0.10 -0.29
N ASN A 25 -13.76 -0.53 -0.63
CA ASN A 25 -13.13 -1.71 -0.04
C ASN A 25 -12.36 -1.37 1.25
N ASN A 26 -13.07 -1.39 2.38
CA ASN A 26 -12.45 -1.25 3.70
C ASN A 26 -11.35 -2.30 3.96
N LYS A 27 -11.40 -3.50 3.36
CA LYS A 27 -10.36 -4.52 3.52
C LYS A 27 -8.99 -4.07 3.00
N TRP A 28 -8.94 -3.44 1.83
CA TRP A 28 -7.70 -2.91 1.25
C TRP A 28 -7.14 -1.76 2.08
N LYS A 29 -8.02 -0.85 2.51
CA LYS A 29 -7.67 0.23 3.42
C LYS A 29 -7.07 -0.33 4.73
N THR A 30 -7.70 -1.33 5.34
CA THR A 30 -7.21 -1.98 6.56
C THR A 30 -5.85 -2.67 6.37
N ILE A 31 -5.60 -3.35 5.25
CA ILE A 31 -4.30 -3.99 4.98
C ILE A 31 -3.20 -2.94 4.90
N VAL A 32 -3.42 -1.86 4.13
CA VAL A 32 -2.44 -0.77 3.96
C VAL A 32 -2.20 -0.06 5.29
N THR A 33 -3.26 0.23 6.06
CA THR A 33 -3.13 0.88 7.37
C THR A 33 -2.41 0.00 8.39
N ASN A 34 -2.74 -1.29 8.47
CA ASN A 34 -2.04 -2.21 9.37
C ASN A 34 -0.56 -2.38 8.98
N PHE A 35 -0.27 -2.47 7.69
CA PHE A 35 1.11 -2.54 7.20
C PHE A 35 1.91 -1.28 7.58
N ALA A 36 1.33 -0.09 7.39
CA ALA A 36 1.96 1.17 7.79
C ALA A 36 2.24 1.24 9.30
N LEU A 37 1.32 0.76 10.14
CA LEU A 37 1.53 0.67 11.59
C LEU A 37 2.70 -0.27 11.93
N TRP A 38 2.78 -1.44 11.30
CA TRP A 38 3.90 -2.37 11.48
C TRP A 38 5.23 -1.77 11.04
N CYS A 39 5.27 -1.04 9.91
CA CYS A 39 6.45 -0.30 9.50
C CYS A 39 6.87 0.74 10.55
N GLY A 40 5.92 1.47 11.14
CA GLY A 40 6.19 2.42 12.22
C GLY A 40 6.81 1.78 13.45
N VAL A 41 6.28 0.63 13.89
CA VAL A 41 6.84 -0.14 15.03
C VAL A 41 8.28 -0.59 14.75
N ILE A 42 8.54 -1.13 13.56
CA ILE A 42 9.89 -1.58 13.17
C ILE A 42 10.86 -0.38 13.15
N LEU A 43 10.46 0.74 12.55
CA LEU A 43 11.27 1.96 12.52
C LEU A 43 11.61 2.43 13.93
N PHE A 44 10.62 2.45 14.83
CA PHE A 44 10.82 2.85 16.22
C PHE A 44 11.83 1.95 16.95
N LEU A 45 11.72 0.63 16.80
CA LEU A 45 12.68 -0.32 17.39
C LEU A 45 14.10 -0.13 16.84
N ILE A 46 14.23 0.08 15.52
CA ILE A 46 15.51 0.38 14.87
C ILE A 46 16.09 1.68 15.43
N SER A 47 15.27 2.74 15.56
CA SER A 47 15.69 4.01 16.14
C SER A 47 16.22 3.85 17.56
N ILE A 48 15.53 3.09 18.43
CA ILE A 48 16.00 2.80 19.79
C ILE A 48 17.35 2.07 19.77
N TYR A 49 17.47 1.03 18.94
CA TYR A 49 18.71 0.25 18.83
C TYR A 49 19.90 1.12 18.41
N TYR A 50 19.73 1.95 17.38
CA TYR A 50 20.79 2.86 16.93
C TYR A 50 21.09 3.95 17.94
N LEU A 51 20.08 4.46 18.64
CA LEU A 51 20.26 5.44 19.70
C LEU A 51 21.07 4.87 20.86
N TYR A 52 20.76 3.64 21.30
CA TYR A 52 21.56 2.94 22.30
C TYR A 52 23.02 2.76 21.84
N LYS A 53 23.23 2.26 20.61
CA LYS A 53 24.57 2.09 20.03
C LYS A 53 25.34 3.41 19.87
N PHE A 54 24.64 4.53 19.69
CA PHE A 54 25.29 5.83 19.55
C PHE A 54 25.81 6.35 20.89
N PHE A 55 25.13 6.06 22.00
CA PHE A 55 25.48 6.55 23.33
C PHE A 55 26.42 5.62 24.12
N ASN A 56 26.54 4.34 23.73
CA ASN A 56 27.38 3.34 24.38
C ASN A 56 28.32 2.67 23.37
#